data_AF-A0A941CNW5-F1
#
_entry.id   AF-A0A941CNW5-F1
#
_cell.length_a   1.000
_cell.length_b   1.000
_cell.length_c   1.000
_cell.angle_alpha   90.00
_cell.angle_beta   90.00
_cell.angle_gamma   90.00
#
_symmetry.space_group_name_H-M   'P 1'
#
loop_
_entity.id
_entity.type
_entity.pdbx_description
1 polymer ?
#
loop_
_entity_poly.entity_id
_entity_poly.type
_entity_poly.pdbx_seq_one_letter_code
_entity_poly.pdbx_strand_id
1 'polypeptide(L)'
;FDLSVSISPSSIQGSFGGTSMIIPGTIGQADIGNGAIGPGEIQSNAVSSDEIEDGTVLNDDIGPGIDGAKIIPDFGAQNVVTTGDVSANSFISATATYPDYVFQQYFLGNSSLNKDYKFSTLKSVESFIKKNHHLPGIKSAEEIAENNGKWNLTEGALINLEKIEELFLHTIEQEKKIESLKAQNETLSQEMEALKQQVAAIKKMLEEKTQE
;
A
#
# COMPACT_ATOMS: atom_id res chain seq x y z
N PHE A 1 12.86 59.35 -51.44
CA PHE A 1 13.90 59.25 -50.40
C PHE A 1 13.38 58.28 -49.37
N ASP A 2 13.88 57.05 -49.41
CA ASP A 2 13.61 56.08 -48.37
C ASP A 2 14.54 56.38 -47.19
N LEU A 3 13.95 56.79 -46.07
CA LEU A 3 14.63 57.00 -44.79
C LEU A 3 14.49 55.71 -43.98
N SER A 4 15.01 54.60 -44.51
CA SER A 4 15.14 53.38 -43.73
C SER A 4 16.23 53.62 -42.67
N VAL A 5 15.81 54.03 -41.47
CA VAL A 5 16.69 54.07 -40.30
C VAL A 5 16.97 52.63 -39.92
N SER A 6 18.20 52.16 -40.19
CA SER A 6 18.67 50.87 -39.69
C SER A 6 18.99 51.03 -38.21
N ILE A 7 18.14 50.46 -37.36
CA ILE A 7 18.33 50.41 -35.91
C ILE A 7 19.20 49.19 -35.63
N SER A 8 20.39 49.37 -35.08
CA SER A 8 21.24 48.23 -34.71
C SER A 8 20.62 47.49 -33.52
N PRO A 9 20.73 46.15 -33.42
CA PRO A 9 20.18 45.40 -32.28
C PRO A 9 20.66 45.93 -30.91
N SER A 10 21.90 46.43 -30.86
CA SER A 10 22.49 47.07 -29.67
C SER A 10 21.94 48.45 -29.32
N SER A 11 21.14 49.07 -30.18
CA SER A 11 20.60 50.42 -29.96
C SER A 11 19.23 50.44 -29.27
N ILE A 12 18.60 49.26 -29.10
CA ILE A 12 17.39 49.07 -28.30
C ILE A 12 17.78 48.37 -27.00
N GLN A 13 18.36 49.12 -26.07
CA GLN A 13 18.76 48.63 -24.75
C GLN A 13 18.30 49.59 -23.66
N GLY A 14 17.93 49.07 -22.48
CA GLY A 14 17.49 49.86 -21.34
C GLY A 14 16.08 49.51 -20.87
N SER A 15 15.58 50.26 -19.87
CA SER A 15 14.22 50.10 -19.35
C SER A 15 13.26 51.05 -20.05
N PHE A 16 12.15 50.54 -20.60
CA PHE A 16 11.14 51.33 -21.30
C PHE A 16 10.22 52.12 -20.36
N GLY A 17 10.65 52.50 -19.15
CA GLY A 17 9.92 53.44 -18.29
C GLY A 17 8.68 52.86 -17.57
N GLY A 18 8.45 51.55 -17.60
CA GLY A 18 7.42 50.87 -16.80
C GLY A 18 6.56 49.87 -17.59
N THR A 19 5.63 49.21 -16.90
CA THR A 19 4.79 48.12 -17.44
C THR A 19 3.69 48.58 -18.40
N SER A 20 3.49 49.89 -18.57
CA SER A 20 2.42 50.47 -19.42
C SER A 20 2.85 50.82 -20.84
N MET A 21 4.14 50.66 -21.17
CA MET A 21 4.72 51.13 -22.43
C MET A 21 4.71 50.06 -23.53
N ILE A 22 4.53 48.79 -23.15
CA ILE A 22 4.37 47.67 -24.07
C ILE A 22 2.88 47.28 -24.03
N ILE A 23 2.17 47.53 -25.12
CA ILE A 23 0.76 47.17 -25.25
C ILE A 23 0.68 45.64 -25.46
N PRO A 24 -0.26 44.92 -24.81
CA PRO A 24 -0.44 43.48 -25.02
C PRO A 24 -0.50 43.11 -26.51
N GLY A 25 0.20 42.03 -26.89
CA GLY A 25 0.26 41.54 -28.28
C GLY A 25 1.21 42.32 -29.21
N THR A 26 1.90 43.36 -28.73
CA THR A 26 2.86 44.14 -29.54
C THR A 26 4.22 43.44 -29.69
N ILE A 27 4.56 42.55 -28.76
CA ILE A 27 5.77 41.70 -28.83
C ILE A 27 5.33 40.35 -29.39
N GLY A 28 5.68 40.08 -30.64
CA GLY A 28 5.44 38.81 -31.31
C GLY A 28 6.64 37.86 -31.25
N GLN A 29 6.50 36.68 -31.87
CA GLN A 29 7.55 35.66 -31.90
C GLN A 29 8.87 36.15 -32.53
N ALA A 30 8.78 37.07 -33.51
CA ALA A 30 9.95 37.66 -34.16
C ALA A 30 10.68 38.68 -33.29
N ASP A 31 10.03 39.19 -32.25
CA ASP A 31 10.55 40.25 -31.39
C ASP A 31 11.33 39.69 -30.19
N ILE A 32 11.19 38.39 -29.88
CA ILE A 32 11.90 37.71 -28.80
C ILE A 32 13.04 36.87 -29.39
N GLY A 33 14.25 37.43 -29.37
CA GLY A 33 15.46 36.72 -29.79
C GLY A 33 15.83 35.57 -28.84
N ASN A 34 16.64 34.63 -29.33
CA ASN A 34 17.17 33.55 -28.49
C ASN A 34 17.94 34.13 -27.28
N GLY A 35 17.58 33.71 -26.07
CA GLY A 35 18.18 34.19 -24.82
C GLY A 35 17.76 35.60 -24.40
N ALA A 36 16.78 36.22 -25.08
CA ALA A 36 16.29 37.56 -24.72
C ALA A 36 15.54 37.59 -23.37
N ILE A 37 15.00 36.45 -22.94
CA ILE A 37 14.33 36.29 -21.65
C ILE A 37 15.21 35.42 -20.75
N GLY A 38 15.83 36.03 -19.75
CA GLY A 38 16.61 35.35 -18.71
C GLY A 38 15.87 35.31 -17.36
N PRO A 39 16.57 34.95 -16.28
CA PRO A 39 15.96 34.80 -14.95
C PRO A 39 15.41 36.10 -14.34
N GLY A 40 15.83 37.28 -14.82
CA GLY A 40 15.42 38.59 -14.28
C GLY A 40 14.33 39.28 -15.10
N GLU A 41 14.08 38.79 -16.31
CA GLU A 41 13.19 39.39 -17.30
C GLU A 41 11.74 38.96 -17.10
N ILE A 42 11.50 37.85 -16.39
CA ILE A 42 10.17 37.39 -15.97
C ILE A 42 9.91 37.91 -14.56
N GLN A 43 9.02 38.89 -14.43
CA GLN A 43 8.58 39.38 -13.12
C GLN A 43 7.71 38.33 -12.41
N SER A 44 7.57 38.46 -11.08
CA SER A 44 6.64 37.61 -10.32
C SER A 44 5.23 37.73 -10.90
N ASN A 45 4.57 36.59 -11.13
CA ASN A 45 3.26 36.47 -11.77
C ASN A 45 3.16 36.99 -13.21
N ALA A 46 4.28 37.22 -13.91
CA ALA A 46 4.24 37.62 -15.32
C ALA A 46 3.78 36.50 -16.27
N VAL A 47 3.86 35.24 -15.81
CA VAL A 47 3.33 34.07 -16.52
C VAL A 47 2.40 33.34 -15.55
N SER A 48 1.11 33.38 -15.83
CA SER A 48 0.05 32.66 -15.12
C SER A 48 -0.48 31.51 -16.00
N SER A 49 -1.54 30.84 -15.56
CA SER A 49 -2.21 29.82 -16.37
C SER A 49 -2.79 30.39 -17.67
N ASP A 50 -3.11 31.69 -17.72
CA ASP A 50 -3.72 32.30 -18.90
C ASP A 50 -2.71 32.50 -20.04
N GLU A 51 -1.42 32.59 -19.71
CA GLU A 51 -0.31 32.71 -20.67
C GLU A 51 0.31 31.37 -21.06
N ILE A 52 -0.08 30.27 -20.40
CA ILE A 52 0.39 28.92 -20.71
C ILE A 52 -0.74 28.18 -21.43
N GLU A 53 -0.66 28.12 -22.76
CA GLU A 53 -1.64 27.37 -23.55
C GLU A 53 -1.45 25.85 -23.35
N ASP A 54 -2.56 25.12 -23.27
CA ASP A 54 -2.55 23.67 -23.09
C ASP A 54 -1.67 22.97 -24.13
N GLY A 55 -0.71 22.18 -23.66
CA GLY A 55 0.21 21.42 -24.51
C GLY A 55 1.40 22.21 -25.07
N THR A 56 1.58 23.49 -24.70
CA THR A 56 2.75 24.29 -25.13
C THR A 56 3.98 24.10 -24.25
N VAL A 57 3.81 23.62 -23.01
CA VAL A 57 4.91 23.18 -22.16
C VAL A 57 4.99 21.65 -22.24
N LEU A 58 5.89 21.17 -23.08
CA LEU A 58 6.18 19.75 -23.28
C LEU A 58 7.33 19.31 -22.37
N ASN A 59 7.55 18.00 -22.30
CA ASN A 59 8.69 17.45 -21.54
C ASN A 59 10.05 18.00 -22.03
N ASP A 60 10.15 18.37 -23.32
CA ASP A 60 11.38 18.96 -23.88
C ASP A 60 11.64 20.39 -23.38
N ASP A 61 10.58 21.11 -22.98
CA ASP A 61 10.65 22.48 -22.42
C ASP A 61 11.03 22.47 -20.93
N ILE A 62 10.84 21.32 -20.28
CA ILE A 62 11.12 21.11 -18.88
C ILE A 62 12.48 20.43 -18.76
N GLY A 63 13.52 21.22 -18.47
CA GLY A 63 14.89 20.70 -18.31
C GLY A 63 14.97 19.47 -17.37
N PRO A 64 16.01 18.62 -17.47
CA PRO A 64 16.08 17.27 -16.89
C PRO A 64 16.10 17.19 -15.34
N GLY A 65 15.77 18.27 -14.64
CA GLY A 65 15.78 18.39 -13.20
C GLY A 65 14.74 19.39 -12.72
N ILE A 66 13.47 19.06 -12.90
CA ILE A 66 12.48 19.47 -11.90
C ILE A 66 12.77 18.64 -10.66
N ASP A 67 13.66 19.17 -9.82
CA ASP A 67 13.75 18.69 -8.46
C ASP A 67 12.37 18.90 -7.81
N GLY A 68 11.83 17.88 -7.14
CA GLY A 68 10.58 17.97 -6.38
C GLY A 68 10.63 19.03 -5.27
N ALA A 69 11.80 19.60 -4.98
CA ALA A 69 11.92 20.80 -4.16
C ALA A 69 11.47 22.10 -4.86
N LYS A 70 11.50 22.16 -6.21
CA LYS A 70 11.10 23.33 -7.01
C LYS A 70 9.61 23.34 -7.35
N ILE A 71 9.02 22.16 -7.51
CA ILE A 71 7.59 21.97 -7.70
C ILE A 71 7.13 21.03 -6.60
N ILE A 72 6.24 21.50 -5.73
CA ILE A 72 5.51 20.65 -4.78
C ILE A 72 4.22 20.26 -5.48
N PRO A 73 4.17 19.12 -6.20
CA PRO A 73 2.97 18.76 -6.94
C PRO A 73 1.84 18.44 -5.97
N ASP A 74 0.73 19.16 -6.12
CA ASP A 74 -0.56 18.73 -5.57
C ASP A 74 -1.38 18.16 -6.73
N PHE A 75 -1.44 16.81 -6.79
CA PHE A 75 -2.21 16.12 -7.81
C PHE A 75 -3.73 16.10 -7.49
N GLY A 76 -4.15 16.55 -6.30
CA GLY A 76 -5.54 16.46 -5.87
C GLY A 76 -6.09 15.04 -5.97
N ALA A 77 -7.19 14.87 -6.72
CA ALA A 77 -7.82 13.56 -6.96
C ALA A 77 -7.28 12.80 -8.19
N GLN A 78 -6.21 13.31 -8.83
CA GLN A 78 -5.65 12.70 -10.03
C GLN A 78 -4.76 11.50 -9.68
N ASN A 79 -4.74 10.50 -10.56
CA ASN A 79 -3.84 9.37 -10.44
C ASN A 79 -2.43 9.75 -10.89
N VAL A 80 -1.42 9.32 -10.12
CA VAL A 80 -0.02 9.34 -10.57
C VAL A 80 0.24 8.04 -11.34
N VAL A 81 0.42 8.14 -12.66
CA VAL A 81 0.71 7.00 -13.54
C VAL A 81 2.16 7.10 -14.03
N THR A 82 2.98 6.10 -13.71
CA THR A 82 4.38 6.01 -14.13
C THR A 82 4.69 4.61 -14.67
N THR A 83 5.67 4.51 -15.58
CA THR A 83 6.20 3.24 -16.09
C THR A 83 7.46 2.79 -15.36
N GLY A 84 8.01 3.63 -14.48
CA GLY A 84 9.19 3.34 -13.68
C GLY A 84 8.87 3.07 -12.21
N ASP A 85 9.92 2.95 -11.39
CA ASP A 85 9.80 2.74 -9.95
C ASP A 85 9.40 4.04 -9.22
N VAL A 86 8.67 3.90 -8.12
CA VAL A 86 8.35 5.00 -7.20
C VAL A 86 9.16 4.82 -5.92
N SER A 87 10.02 5.79 -5.60
CA SER A 87 10.76 5.84 -4.34
C SER A 87 10.16 6.91 -3.43
N ALA A 88 9.78 6.53 -2.22
CA ALA A 88 9.27 7.43 -1.21
C ALA A 88 9.72 6.97 0.18
N ASN A 89 9.89 7.91 1.10
CA ASN A 89 10.14 7.58 2.51
C ASN A 89 8.91 6.92 3.16
N SER A 90 7.70 7.24 2.70
CA SER A 90 6.45 6.70 3.23
C SER A 90 5.35 6.72 2.16
N PHE A 91 4.50 5.69 2.19
CA PHE A 91 3.24 5.63 1.46
C PHE A 91 2.10 5.60 2.48
N ILE A 92 1.25 6.63 2.46
CA ILE A 92 0.11 6.77 3.38
C ILE A 92 -1.16 6.56 2.56
N SER A 93 -1.97 5.59 2.96
CA SER A 93 -3.26 5.30 2.32
C SER A 93 -4.40 5.68 3.24
N ALA A 94 -5.41 6.36 2.70
CA ALA A 94 -6.58 6.82 3.45
C ALA A 94 -7.68 5.74 3.52
N THR A 95 -7.36 4.56 4.07
CA THR A 95 -8.35 3.50 4.25
C THR A 95 -9.12 3.65 5.56
N ALA A 96 -10.40 3.30 5.54
CA ALA A 96 -11.29 3.48 6.68
C ALA A 96 -11.52 2.19 7.48
N THR A 97 -11.09 1.02 6.99
CA THR A 97 -11.44 -0.26 7.60
C THR A 97 -10.21 -1.15 7.76
N TYR A 98 -9.88 -1.42 9.01
CA TYR A 98 -8.86 -2.37 9.43
C TYR A 98 -9.54 -3.67 9.90
N PRO A 99 -8.86 -4.82 9.79
CA PRO A 99 -9.46 -6.13 9.97
C PRO A 99 -9.75 -6.53 11.42
N ASP A 100 -9.72 -5.61 12.38
CA ASP A 100 -10.17 -5.83 13.77
C ASP A 100 -11.56 -6.49 13.89
N TYR A 101 -12.37 -6.47 12.83
CA TYR A 101 -13.59 -7.28 12.74
C TYR A 101 -13.35 -8.79 12.93
N VAL A 102 -12.15 -9.31 12.63
CA VAL A 102 -11.78 -10.71 12.82
C VAL A 102 -11.87 -11.06 14.30
N PHE A 103 -11.19 -10.29 15.15
CA PHE A 103 -11.24 -10.47 16.60
C PHE A 103 -12.60 -10.13 17.19
N GLN A 104 -13.27 -9.06 16.72
CA GLN A 104 -14.63 -8.74 17.19
C GLN A 104 -15.59 -9.89 16.92
N GLN A 105 -15.61 -10.42 15.69
CA GLN A 105 -16.48 -11.53 15.33
C GLN A 105 -16.16 -12.78 16.16
N TYR A 106 -14.88 -13.08 16.42
CA TYR A 106 -14.47 -14.24 17.19
C TYR A 106 -14.83 -14.15 18.67
N PHE A 107 -14.53 -13.02 19.33
CA PHE A 107 -14.73 -12.87 20.78
C PHE A 107 -16.12 -12.36 21.16
N LEU A 108 -16.78 -11.55 20.32
CA LEU A 108 -18.08 -10.93 20.60
C LEU A 108 -19.23 -11.57 19.79
N GLY A 109 -18.92 -12.46 18.83
CA GLY A 109 -19.90 -13.10 17.96
C GLY A 109 -20.45 -12.20 16.84
N ASN A 110 -20.08 -10.92 16.81
CA ASN A 110 -20.47 -9.93 15.81
C ASN A 110 -19.37 -8.87 15.65
N SER A 111 -19.36 -8.14 14.52
CA SER A 111 -18.53 -6.95 14.35
C SER A 111 -19.33 -5.79 13.78
N SER A 112 -19.08 -4.58 14.32
CA SER A 112 -19.64 -3.33 13.78
C SER A 112 -18.87 -2.83 12.55
N LEU A 113 -17.62 -3.26 12.38
CA LEU A 113 -16.75 -2.91 11.25
C LEU A 113 -17.08 -3.77 10.01
N ASN A 114 -17.42 -5.04 10.20
CA ASN A 114 -17.89 -5.93 9.14
C ASN A 114 -18.89 -6.96 9.67
N LYS A 115 -20.19 -6.73 9.42
CA LYS A 115 -21.28 -7.59 9.93
C LYS A 115 -21.36 -8.95 9.24
N ASP A 116 -20.87 -9.02 8.00
CA ASP A 116 -20.95 -10.21 7.16
C ASP A 116 -19.72 -11.12 7.33
N TYR A 117 -18.68 -10.63 8.01
CA TYR A 117 -17.49 -11.43 8.28
C TYR A 117 -17.84 -12.70 9.09
N LYS A 118 -17.20 -13.81 8.70
CA LYS A 118 -17.31 -15.11 9.37
C LYS A 118 -15.92 -15.71 9.49
N PHE A 119 -15.49 -15.90 10.72
CA PHE A 119 -14.26 -16.63 11.02
C PHE A 119 -14.37 -18.06 10.49
N SER A 120 -13.43 -18.45 9.62
CA SER A 120 -13.44 -19.74 8.95
C SER A 120 -12.69 -20.79 9.77
N THR A 121 -13.18 -22.04 9.75
CA THR A 121 -12.43 -23.15 10.38
C THR A 121 -11.26 -23.58 9.48
N LEU A 122 -10.18 -24.09 10.07
CA LEU A 122 -9.05 -24.66 9.31
C LEU A 122 -9.48 -25.74 8.30
N LYS A 123 -10.52 -26.52 8.63
CA LYS A 123 -11.08 -27.53 7.70
C LYS A 123 -11.72 -26.89 6.46
N SER A 124 -12.44 -25.78 6.64
CA SER A 124 -13.03 -25.03 5.53
C SER A 124 -11.94 -24.36 4.69
N VAL A 125 -10.95 -23.77 5.34
CA VAL A 125 -9.80 -23.14 4.69
C VAL A 125 -9.01 -24.17 3.87
N GLU A 126 -8.70 -25.35 4.44
CA GLU A 126 -8.03 -26.44 3.73
C GLU A 126 -8.82 -26.88 2.50
N SER A 127 -10.15 -27.03 2.63
CA SER A 127 -11.02 -27.41 1.51
C SER A 127 -10.99 -26.36 0.39
N PHE A 128 -10.96 -25.08 0.75
CA PHE A 128 -10.83 -23.99 -0.21
C PHE A 128 -9.46 -24.02 -0.92
N ILE A 129 -8.37 -24.14 -0.16
CA ILE A 129 -7.00 -24.16 -0.72
C ILE A 129 -6.82 -25.35 -1.66
N LYS A 130 -7.32 -26.54 -1.31
CA LYS A 130 -7.25 -27.73 -2.17
C LYS A 130 -7.98 -27.54 -3.50
N LYS A 131 -9.07 -26.77 -3.51
CA LYS A 131 -9.87 -26.51 -4.70
C LYS A 131 -9.31 -25.37 -5.55
N ASN A 132 -8.89 -24.28 -4.91
CA ASN A 132 -8.60 -23.02 -5.59
C ASN A 132 -7.11 -22.67 -5.64
N HIS A 133 -6.24 -23.38 -4.89
CA HIS A 133 -4.79 -23.16 -4.85
C HIS A 133 -4.32 -21.78 -4.36
N HIS A 134 -5.21 -20.98 -3.78
CA HIS A 134 -4.88 -19.74 -3.05
C HIS A 134 -5.71 -19.65 -1.76
N LEU A 135 -5.39 -18.69 -0.90
CA LEU A 135 -6.11 -18.46 0.35
C LEU A 135 -7.47 -17.76 0.12
N PRO A 136 -8.49 -18.06 0.94
CA PRO A 136 -9.75 -17.31 0.91
C PRO A 136 -9.52 -15.80 1.11
N GLY A 137 -10.14 -14.99 0.25
CA GLY A 137 -10.04 -13.52 0.30
C GLY A 137 -8.80 -12.94 -0.39
N ILE A 138 -7.84 -13.76 -0.83
CA ILE A 138 -6.70 -13.32 -1.66
C ILE A 138 -7.04 -13.58 -3.13
N LYS A 139 -6.81 -12.61 -4.01
CA LYS A 139 -6.98 -12.81 -5.47
C LYS A 139 -6.00 -13.88 -5.96
N SER A 140 -6.50 -14.79 -6.79
CA SER A 140 -5.71 -15.76 -7.53
C SER A 140 -4.78 -15.07 -8.54
N ALA A 141 -3.79 -15.83 -9.03
CA ALA A 141 -2.90 -15.35 -10.08
C ALA A 141 -3.68 -15.06 -11.37
N GLU A 142 -4.71 -15.86 -11.65
CA GLU A 142 -5.62 -15.71 -12.77
C GLU A 142 -6.42 -14.41 -12.67
N GLU A 143 -7.03 -14.12 -11.52
CA GLU A 143 -7.77 -12.86 -11.29
C GLU A 143 -6.87 -11.62 -11.42
N ILE A 144 -5.62 -11.71 -10.99
CA ILE A 144 -4.64 -10.63 -11.17
C ILE A 144 -4.30 -10.44 -12.65
N ALA A 145 -4.11 -11.54 -13.39
CA ALA A 145 -3.83 -11.50 -14.82
C ALA A 145 -4.99 -10.90 -15.62
N GLU A 146 -6.23 -11.25 -15.27
CA GLU A 146 -7.46 -10.68 -15.86
C GLU A 146 -7.57 -9.17 -15.62
N ASN A 147 -7.00 -8.66 -14.53
CA ASN A 147 -6.92 -7.23 -14.23
C ASN A 147 -5.62 -6.57 -14.75
N ASN A 148 -5.14 -7.00 -15.91
CA ASN A 148 -3.91 -6.50 -16.54
C ASN A 148 -2.66 -6.58 -15.64
N GLY A 149 -2.59 -7.58 -14.75
CA GLY A 149 -1.51 -7.74 -13.78
C GLY A 149 -1.51 -6.71 -12.65
N LYS A 150 -2.58 -5.91 -12.51
CA LYS A 150 -2.64 -4.83 -11.52
C LYS A 150 -3.17 -5.33 -10.18
N TRP A 151 -2.39 -5.05 -9.14
CA TRP A 151 -2.74 -5.33 -7.76
C TRP A 151 -2.69 -4.06 -6.91
N ASN A 152 -3.70 -3.86 -6.07
CA ASN A 152 -3.73 -2.74 -5.15
C ASN A 152 -2.94 -3.11 -3.88
N LEU A 153 -1.81 -2.45 -3.67
CA LEU A 153 -0.92 -2.71 -2.53
C LEU A 153 -1.59 -2.45 -1.17
N THR A 154 -2.46 -1.44 -1.08
CA THR A 154 -3.20 -1.15 0.15
C THR A 154 -4.21 -2.25 0.44
N GLU A 155 -4.99 -2.67 -0.55
CA GLU A 155 -5.93 -3.79 -0.44
C GLU A 155 -5.19 -5.06 0.03
N GLY A 156 -4.05 -5.36 -0.58
CA GLY A 156 -3.23 -6.50 -0.19
C GLY A 156 -2.64 -6.42 1.21
N ALA A 157 -2.21 -5.24 1.66
CA ALA A 157 -1.74 -5.05 3.03
C ALA A 157 -2.85 -5.32 4.05
N LEU A 158 -4.09 -4.87 3.78
CA LEU A 158 -5.23 -5.10 4.67
C LEU A 158 -5.66 -6.57 4.68
N ILE A 159 -5.72 -7.23 3.52
CA ILE A 159 -6.02 -8.67 3.44
C ILE A 159 -4.94 -9.49 4.16
N ASN A 160 -3.67 -9.13 4.01
CA ASN A 160 -2.59 -9.80 4.74
C ASN A 160 -2.75 -9.66 6.25
N LEU A 161 -3.13 -8.48 6.74
CA LEU A 161 -3.40 -8.26 8.15
C LEU A 161 -4.60 -9.11 8.62
N GLU A 162 -5.68 -9.19 7.84
CA GLU A 162 -6.82 -10.09 8.12
C GLU A 162 -6.37 -11.55 8.25
N LYS A 163 -5.56 -12.05 7.31
CA LYS A 163 -5.04 -13.43 7.36
C LYS A 163 -4.12 -13.64 8.57
N ILE A 164 -3.33 -12.64 8.95
CA ILE A 164 -2.48 -12.71 10.14
C ILE A 164 -3.33 -12.83 11.40
N GLU A 165 -4.39 -12.03 11.54
CA GLU A 165 -5.32 -12.11 12.67
C GLU A 165 -6.02 -13.48 12.75
N GLU A 166 -6.47 -14.00 11.60
CA GLU A 166 -7.04 -15.35 11.51
C GLU A 166 -6.05 -16.42 11.95
N LEU A 167 -4.79 -16.32 11.51
CA LEU A 167 -3.73 -17.23 11.90
C LEU A 167 -3.47 -17.20 13.40
N PHE A 168 -3.41 -16.02 14.02
CA PHE A 168 -3.24 -15.88 15.47
C PHE A 168 -4.39 -16.55 16.24
N LEU A 169 -5.64 -16.39 15.80
CA LEU A 169 -6.78 -17.08 16.43
C LEU A 169 -6.64 -18.60 16.34
N HIS A 170 -6.29 -19.14 15.17
CA HIS A 170 -6.05 -20.57 15.02
C HIS A 170 -4.87 -21.05 15.86
N THR A 171 -3.80 -20.28 15.99
CA THR A 171 -2.67 -20.61 16.86
C THR A 171 -3.08 -20.64 18.34
N ILE A 172 -3.92 -19.70 18.79
CA ILE A 172 -4.47 -19.70 20.16
C ILE A 172 -5.36 -20.94 20.38
N GLU A 173 -6.21 -21.30 19.42
CA GLU A 173 -7.03 -22.52 19.49
C GLU A 173 -6.15 -23.78 19.57
N GLN A 174 -5.07 -23.82 18.78
CA GLN A 174 -4.10 -24.92 18.80
C GLN A 174 -3.36 -25.03 20.13
N GLU A 175 -2.89 -23.91 20.71
CA GLU A 175 -2.21 -23.93 22.01
C GLU A 175 -3.12 -24.48 23.10
N LYS A 176 -4.38 -24.02 23.17
CA LYS A 176 -5.39 -24.55 24.10
C LYS A 176 -5.61 -26.06 23.92
N LYS A 177 -5.62 -26.53 22.67
CA LYS A 177 -5.73 -27.97 22.38
C LYS A 177 -4.52 -28.74 22.86
N ILE A 178 -3.31 -28.19 22.67
CA ILE A 178 -2.05 -28.79 23.13
C ILE A 178 -2.02 -28.89 24.66
N GLU A 179 -2.38 -27.82 25.37
CA GLU A 179 -2.48 -27.82 26.84
C GLU A 179 -3.47 -28.88 27.34
N SER A 180 -4.65 -28.97 26.71
CA SER A 180 -5.65 -29.98 27.05
C SER A 180 -5.15 -31.41 26.82
N LEU A 181 -4.43 -31.65 25.71
CA LEU A 181 -3.85 -32.97 25.41
C LEU A 181 -2.71 -33.32 26.38
N LYS A 182 -1.88 -32.35 26.79
CA LYS A 182 -0.84 -32.54 27.80
C LYS A 182 -1.46 -32.95 29.14
N ALA A 183 -2.48 -32.24 29.61
CA ALA A 183 -3.19 -32.57 30.84
C ALA A 183 -3.79 -33.99 30.80
N GLN A 184 -4.44 -34.36 29.68
CA GLN A 184 -4.97 -35.72 29.50
C GLN A 184 -3.86 -36.78 29.52
N ASN A 185 -2.72 -36.53 28.87
CA ASN A 185 -1.57 -37.43 28.89
C ASN A 185 -0.99 -37.60 30.30
N GLU A 186 -0.93 -36.53 31.09
CA GLU A 186 -0.47 -36.60 32.48
C GLU A 186 -1.40 -37.46 33.34
N THR A 187 -2.72 -37.28 33.19
CA THR A 187 -3.73 -38.11 33.88
C THR A 187 -3.59 -39.58 33.48
N LEU A 188 -3.55 -39.88 32.17
CA LEU A 188 -3.39 -41.25 31.68
C LEU A 188 -2.09 -41.91 32.17
N SER A 189 -1.00 -41.14 32.23
CA SER A 189 0.28 -41.63 32.75
C SER A 189 0.19 -42.01 34.24
N GLN A 190 -0.49 -41.20 35.05
CA GLN A 190 -0.72 -41.48 36.47
C GLN A 190 -1.61 -42.72 36.67
N GLU A 191 -2.69 -42.85 35.90
CA GLU A 191 -3.56 -44.03 35.94
C GLU A 191 -2.81 -45.31 35.55
N MET A 192 -1.96 -45.22 34.53
CA MET A 192 -1.14 -46.35 34.08
C MET A 192 -0.13 -46.78 35.15
N GLU A 193 0.45 -45.84 35.88
CA GLU A 193 1.37 -46.14 36.99
C GLU A 193 0.63 -46.77 38.18
N ALA A 194 -0.54 -46.25 38.56
CA ALA A 194 -1.38 -46.83 39.60
C ALA A 194 -1.79 -48.27 39.26
N LEU A 195 -2.17 -48.53 38.01
CA LEU A 195 -2.53 -49.87 37.54
C LEU A 195 -1.34 -50.84 37.59
N LYS A 196 -0.14 -50.39 37.18
CA LYS A 196 1.09 -51.20 37.31
C LYS A 196 1.37 -51.59 38.76
N GLN A 197 1.21 -50.67 39.70
CA GLN A 197 1.39 -50.95 41.13
C GLN A 197 0.37 -51.97 41.65
N GLN A 198 -0.90 -51.84 41.25
CA GLN A 198 -1.93 -52.81 41.59
C GLN A 198 -1.63 -54.21 41.04
N VAL A 199 -1.21 -54.30 39.77
CA VAL A 199 -0.82 -55.57 39.14
C VAL A 199 0.37 -56.20 39.87
N ALA A 200 1.38 -55.41 40.25
CA ALA A 200 2.53 -55.90 41.01
C ALA A 200 2.13 -56.42 42.40
N ALA A 201 1.25 -55.72 43.11
CA ALA A 201 0.74 -56.16 44.40
C ALA A 201 -0.07 -57.46 44.30
N ILE A 202 -0.94 -57.58 43.30
CA ILE A 202 -1.70 -58.81 43.03
C ILE A 202 -0.77 -59.98 42.74
N LYS A 203 0.25 -59.77 41.90
CA LYS A 203 1.24 -60.81 41.58
C LYS A 203 1.94 -61.33 42.84
N LYS A 204 2.37 -60.42 43.72
CA LYS A 204 3.00 -60.79 45.00
C LYS A 204 2.05 -61.62 45.88
N MET A 205 0.79 -61.20 46.02
CA MET A 205 -0.21 -61.96 46.80
C MET A 205 -0.48 -63.36 46.22
N LEU A 206 -0.42 -63.52 44.90
CA LEU A 206 -0.57 -64.82 44.25
C LEU A 206 0.63 -65.72 44.52
N GLU A 207 1.85 -65.19 44.44
CA GLU A 207 3.09 -65.94 44.72
C GLU A 207 3.12 -66.47 46.17
N GLU A 208 2.73 -65.62 47.14
CA GLU A 208 2.65 -66.00 48.56
C GLU A 208 1.64 -67.14 48.81
N LYS A 209 0.47 -67.11 48.14
CA LYS A 209 -0.55 -68.17 48.26
C LYS A 209 -0.17 -69.50 47.62
N THR A 210 0.70 -69.49 46.61
CA THR A 210 1.17 -70.74 45.96
C THR A 210 2.28 -71.45 46.75
N GLN A 211 2.79 -70.86 47.83
CA GLN A 211 3.81 -71.47 48.70
C GLN A 211 3.24 -72.12 49.97
N GLU A 212 1.94 -71.95 50.26
CA GLU A 212 1.18 -72.70 51.29
C GLU A 212 0.50 -73.94 50.69
#